data_AF-A0AAD5C312-F1
#
_entry.id   AF-A0AAD5C312-F1
#
_cell.length_a   1.000
_cell.length_b   1.000
_cell.length_c   1.000
_cell.angle_alpha   90.00
_cell.angle_beta   90.00
_cell.angle_gamma   90.00
#
_symmetry.space_group_name_H-M   'P 1'
#
loop_
_entity.id
_entity.type
_entity.pdbx_description
1 polymer ?
#
loop_
_entity_poly.entity_id
_entity_poly.type
_entity_poly.pdbx_seq_one_letter_code
_entity_poly.pdbx_strand_id
1 'polypeptide(L)'
;MVHADQYGSDLVELRGIIDSLYRNVKPKPLLVAPGGFFDKEWFSKLLKVSGSEIVDVMTLHLYNLGPGMDPNLVKKILDPHFLSRASVTFGDFQQTLKTNGPWASSWIGESGGAYNSGGLHVSDTFVNSF
;
A
#
# COMPACT_ATOMS: atom_id res chain seq x y z
N MET A 1 10.87 2.20 12.02
CA MET A 1 10.59 2.11 10.57
C MET A 1 11.89 2.43 9.84
N VAL A 2 12.21 1.73 8.76
CA VAL A 2 13.42 2.01 7.98
C VAL A 2 13.24 3.32 7.21
N HIS A 3 14.29 4.13 7.07
CA HIS A 3 14.23 5.36 6.27
C HIS A 3 14.11 5.03 4.78
N ALA A 4 13.39 5.87 4.03
CA ALA A 4 13.15 5.66 2.61
C ALA A 4 14.45 5.56 1.78
N ASP A 5 15.53 6.22 2.20
CA ASP A 5 16.84 6.15 1.53
C ASP A 5 17.41 4.73 1.58
N GLN A 6 17.43 4.12 2.77
CA GLN A 6 17.91 2.75 2.93
C GLN A 6 17.00 1.77 2.21
N TYR A 7 15.68 1.91 2.40
CA TYR A 7 14.72 1.05 1.72
C TYR A 7 14.85 1.13 0.19
N GLY A 8 15.03 2.33 -0.35
CA GLY A 8 15.25 2.52 -1.78
C GLY A 8 16.54 1.88 -2.28
N SER A 9 17.63 1.99 -1.52
CA SER A 9 18.88 1.27 -1.83
C SER A 9 18.66 -0.24 -1.88
N ASP A 10 17.91 -0.79 -0.93
CA ASP A 10 17.60 -2.22 -0.87
C ASP A 10 16.76 -2.66 -2.09
N LEU A 11 15.85 -1.80 -2.58
CA LEU A 11 15.07 -2.08 -3.79
C LEU A 11 15.91 -2.05 -5.07
N VAL A 12 16.90 -1.17 -5.17
CA VAL A 12 17.84 -1.13 -6.30
C VAL A 12 18.62 -2.45 -6.38
N GLU A 13 19.13 -2.92 -5.25
CA GLU A 13 19.82 -4.21 -5.16
C GLU A 13 18.88 -5.37 -5.53
N LEU A 14 17.64 -5.37 -5.02
CA LEU A 14 16.64 -6.37 -5.37
C LEU A 14 16.33 -6.37 -6.88
N ARG A 15 16.22 -5.20 -7.52
CA ARG A 15 16.04 -5.10 -8.98
C ARG A 15 17.24 -5.69 -9.72
N GLY A 16 18.47 -5.44 -9.25
CA GLY A 16 19.67 -6.07 -9.80
C GLY A 16 19.65 -7.59 -9.71
N ILE A 17 19.19 -8.15 -8.57
CA ILE A 17 19.00 -9.59 -8.38
C ILE A 17 17.97 -10.15 -9.38
N ILE A 18 16.81 -9.50 -9.50
CA ILE A 18 15.76 -9.89 -10.45
C ILE A 18 16.32 -9.86 -11.88
N ASP A 19 17.04 -8.79 -12.24
CA ASP A 19 17.58 -8.62 -13.58
C ASP A 19 18.62 -9.67 -13.95
N SER A 20 19.45 -10.08 -12.99
CA SER A 20 20.45 -11.13 -13.14
C SER A 20 19.81 -12.52 -13.28
N LEU A 21 18.92 -12.88 -12.36
CA LEU A 21 18.26 -14.20 -12.35
C LEU A 21 17.34 -14.40 -13.55
N TYR A 22 16.63 -13.35 -13.97
CA TYR A 22 15.65 -13.39 -15.06
C TYR A 22 16.19 -12.75 -16.36
N ARG A 23 17.51 -12.72 -16.57
CA ARG A 23 18.14 -12.07 -17.75
C ARG A 23 17.60 -12.55 -19.10
N ASN A 24 17.20 -13.82 -19.20
CA ASN A 24 16.70 -14.46 -20.42
C ASN A 24 15.18 -14.72 -20.38
N VAL A 25 14.47 -14.22 -19.38
CA VAL A 25 13.03 -14.43 -19.20
C VAL A 25 12.29 -13.13 -19.47
N LYS A 26 11.20 -13.20 -20.26
CA LYS A 26 10.33 -12.06 -20.58
C LYS A 26 8.85 -12.48 -20.47
N PRO A 27 7.99 -11.68 -19.80
CA PRO A 27 8.35 -10.50 -19.01
C PRO A 27 9.15 -10.86 -17.74
N LYS A 28 9.91 -9.89 -17.20
CA LYS A 28 10.57 -10.06 -15.90
C LYS A 28 9.52 -9.97 -14.77
N PRO A 29 9.77 -10.60 -13.60
CA PRO A 29 8.91 -10.41 -12.43
C PRO A 29 8.82 -8.94 -12.01
N LEU A 30 7.65 -8.54 -11.52
CA LEU A 30 7.43 -7.19 -11.00
C LEU A 30 8.10 -7.03 -9.63
N LEU A 31 8.73 -5.89 -9.41
CA LEU A 31 9.12 -5.44 -8.09
C LEU A 31 7.97 -4.66 -7.45
N VAL A 32 7.43 -5.19 -6.36
CA VAL A 32 6.28 -4.65 -5.62
C VAL A 32 6.74 -4.22 -4.22
N ALA A 33 6.49 -2.96 -3.87
CA ALA A 33 6.97 -2.35 -2.61
C ALA A 33 6.08 -1.14 -2.24
N PRO A 34 6.16 -0.53 -1.05
CA PRO A 34 6.87 -0.98 0.14
C PRO A 34 6.08 -1.95 1.03
N GLY A 35 4.77 -2.14 0.82
CA GLY A 35 3.93 -2.95 1.71
C GLY A 35 3.79 -2.35 3.10
N GLY A 36 3.29 -1.12 3.20
CA GLY A 36 3.09 -0.44 4.48
C GLY A 36 1.98 0.61 4.46
N PHE A 37 1.72 1.25 5.60
CA PHE A 37 0.76 2.35 5.68
C PHE A 37 1.25 3.56 4.87
N PHE A 38 0.33 4.21 4.17
CA PHE A 38 0.66 5.35 3.32
C PHE A 38 1.10 6.55 4.17
N ASP A 39 2.33 7.00 3.93
CA ASP A 39 2.87 8.26 4.40
C ASP A 39 3.37 9.04 3.17
N LYS A 40 2.79 10.22 2.94
CA LYS A 40 3.00 10.97 1.70
C LYS A 40 4.46 11.35 1.48
N GLU A 41 5.14 11.81 2.52
CA GLU A 41 6.53 12.26 2.43
C GLU A 41 7.48 11.09 2.22
N TRP A 42 7.30 10.02 2.99
CA TRP A 42 8.10 8.80 2.89
C TRP A 42 7.93 8.12 1.54
N PHE A 43 6.70 7.98 1.03
CA PHE A 43 6.43 7.37 -0.27
C PHE A 43 6.98 8.23 -1.42
N SER A 44 6.81 9.55 -1.34
CA SER A 44 7.42 10.47 -2.31
C SER A 44 8.94 10.36 -2.31
N LYS A 45 9.54 10.25 -1.12
CA LYS A 45 10.99 10.11 -0.97
C LYS A 45 11.47 8.78 -1.53
N LEU A 46 10.79 7.68 -1.24
CA LEU A 46 11.13 6.35 -1.75
C LEU A 46 11.21 6.36 -3.28
N LEU A 47 10.18 6.87 -3.95
CA LEU A 47 10.15 6.96 -5.42
C LEU A 47 11.32 7.79 -5.99
N LYS A 48 11.70 8.88 -5.31
CA LYS A 48 12.84 9.72 -5.71
C LYS A 48 14.17 9.02 -5.53
N VAL A 49 14.40 8.37 -4.39
CA VAL A 49 15.70 7.77 -4.05
C VAL A 49 15.91 6.41 -4.71
N SER A 50 14.86 5.63 -4.97
CA SER A 50 14.97 4.41 -5.77
C SER A 50 15.19 4.73 -7.25
N GLY A 51 14.61 5.82 -7.76
CA GLY A 51 14.72 6.21 -9.16
C GLY A 51 13.72 5.49 -10.08
N SER A 52 13.73 5.88 -11.35
CA SER A 52 12.81 5.40 -12.38
C SER A 52 12.97 3.91 -12.64
N GLU A 53 11.85 3.20 -12.82
CA GLU A 53 11.79 1.79 -13.24
C GLU A 53 12.42 0.77 -12.26
N ILE A 54 12.73 1.17 -11.02
CA ILE A 54 13.13 0.23 -9.96
C ILE A 54 11.90 -0.45 -9.36
N VAL A 55 10.90 0.34 -8.98
CA VAL A 55 9.63 -0.14 -8.43
C VAL A 55 8.57 -0.13 -9.52
N ASP A 56 8.06 -1.31 -9.86
CA ASP A 56 7.01 -1.46 -10.89
C ASP A 56 5.62 -1.18 -10.29
N VAL A 57 5.42 -1.54 -9.01
CA VAL A 57 4.15 -1.37 -8.30
C VAL A 57 4.40 -0.82 -6.90
N MET A 58 3.82 0.35 -6.62
CA MET A 58 3.71 0.89 -5.27
C MET A 58 2.47 0.32 -4.57
N THR A 59 2.62 -0.13 -3.33
CA THR A 59 1.56 -0.74 -2.52
C THR A 59 1.39 -0.04 -1.18
N LEU A 60 0.14 0.13 -0.74
CA LEU A 60 -0.18 0.50 0.64
C LEU A 60 -1.05 -0.55 1.35
N HIS A 61 -1.03 -0.50 2.68
CA HIS A 61 -1.96 -1.20 3.55
C HIS A 61 -3.12 -0.27 3.90
N LEU A 62 -4.35 -0.78 3.81
CA LEU A 62 -5.56 0.00 4.08
C LEU A 62 -6.50 -0.71 5.06
N TYR A 63 -6.68 -0.08 6.23
CA TYR A 63 -7.62 -0.47 7.27
C TYR A 63 -8.44 0.75 7.70
N ASN A 64 -9.53 1.01 6.97
CA ASN A 64 -10.35 2.22 7.12
C ASN A 64 -11.18 2.25 8.41
N LEU A 65 -11.43 1.10 9.07
CA LEU A 65 -12.30 1.00 10.25
C LEU A 65 -11.58 1.22 11.58
N GLY A 66 -10.25 1.08 11.62
CA GLY A 66 -9.46 1.15 12.85
C GLY A 66 -9.17 -0.23 13.47
N PRO A 67 -8.95 -0.33 14.79
CA PRO A 67 -8.58 -1.59 15.43
C PRO A 67 -9.76 -2.56 15.52
N GLY A 68 -9.49 -3.85 15.40
CA GLY A 68 -10.48 -4.92 15.55
C GLY A 68 -11.22 -4.94 16.88
N MET A 69 -10.60 -4.43 17.94
CA MET A 69 -11.22 -4.34 19.27
C MET A 69 -12.17 -3.14 19.45
N ASP A 70 -12.37 -2.30 18.43
CA ASP A 70 -13.27 -1.15 18.54
C ASP A 70 -14.74 -1.61 18.67
N PRO A 71 -15.45 -1.28 19.76
CA PRO A 71 -16.85 -1.69 19.92
C PRO A 71 -17.79 -1.03 18.91
N ASN A 72 -17.34 -0.02 18.17
CA ASN A 72 -18.13 0.74 17.21
C ASN A 72 -17.93 0.29 15.75
N LEU A 73 -17.25 -0.83 15.47
CA LEU A 73 -16.99 -1.28 14.10
C LEU A 73 -18.26 -1.36 13.24
N VAL A 74 -19.33 -1.98 13.74
CA VAL A 74 -20.61 -2.07 13.02
C VAL A 74 -21.17 -0.69 12.68
N LYS A 75 -21.11 0.26 13.62
CA LYS A 75 -21.56 1.65 13.39
C LYS A 75 -20.72 2.34 12.31
N LYS A 76 -19.41 2.11 12.28
CA LYS A 76 -18.50 2.67 11.27
C LYS A 76 -18.73 2.06 9.89
N ILE A 77 -18.98 0.76 9.83
CA ILE A 77 -19.29 0.03 8.59
C ILE A 77 -20.58 0.55 7.97
N LEU A 78 -21.62 0.77 8.78
CA LEU A 78 -22.92 1.26 8.29
C LEU A 78 -22.97 2.79 8.07
N ASP A 79 -21.87 3.51 8.27
CA ASP A 79 -21.77 4.95 8.05
C ASP A 79 -21.06 5.25 6.71
N PRO A 80 -21.79 5.63 5.65
CA PRO A 80 -21.18 5.91 4.34
C PRO A 80 -20.23 7.12 4.37
N HIS A 81 -20.44 8.09 5.27
CA HIS A 81 -19.52 9.22 5.43
C HIS A 81 -18.22 8.78 6.09
N PHE A 82 -18.28 7.81 7.01
CA PHE A 82 -17.09 7.20 7.58
C PHE A 82 -16.31 6.41 6.52
N LEU A 83 -16.97 5.54 5.77
CA LEU A 83 -16.34 4.75 4.70
C LEU A 83 -15.71 5.63 3.61
N SER A 84 -16.38 6.73 3.23
CA SER A 84 -15.91 7.66 2.19
C SER A 84 -14.57 8.33 2.52
N ARG A 85 -14.12 8.32 3.78
CA ARG A 85 -12.81 8.89 4.17
C ARG A 85 -11.64 8.19 3.49
N ALA A 86 -11.78 6.91 3.12
CA ALA A 86 -10.74 6.17 2.38
C ALA A 86 -10.39 6.84 1.03
N SER A 87 -11.33 7.57 0.42
CA SER A 87 -11.09 8.30 -0.84
C SER A 87 -9.97 9.33 -0.74
N VAL A 88 -9.77 9.94 0.43
CA VAL A 88 -8.68 10.91 0.65
C VAL A 88 -7.33 10.22 0.50
N THR A 89 -7.14 9.08 1.15
CA THR A 89 -5.93 8.26 1.03
C THR A 89 -5.71 7.79 -0.41
N PHE A 90 -6.76 7.36 -1.12
CA PHE A 90 -6.64 6.98 -2.53
C PHE A 90 -6.21 8.14 -3.42
N GLY A 91 -6.81 9.31 -3.23
CA GLY A 91 -6.46 10.52 -3.96
C GLY A 91 -5.02 10.95 -3.73
N ASP A 92 -4.60 11.02 -2.46
CA ASP A 92 -3.23 11.40 -2.09
C ASP A 92 -2.19 10.40 -2.59
N PHE A 93 -2.48 9.10 -2.50
CA PHE A 93 -1.59 8.05 -3.00
C PHE A 93 -1.46 8.12 -4.53
N GLN A 94 -2.58 8.21 -5.24
CA GLN A 94 -2.57 8.35 -6.70
C GLN A 94 -1.83 9.61 -7.13
N GLN A 95 -2.05 10.74 -6.47
CA GLN A 95 -1.36 12.00 -6.78
C GLN A 95 0.15 11.90 -6.52
N THR A 96 0.54 11.22 -5.44
CA THR A 96 1.96 10.99 -5.10
C THR A 96 2.69 10.25 -6.23
N LEU A 97 2.08 9.19 -6.78
CA LEU A 97 2.65 8.47 -7.92
C LEU A 97 2.66 9.32 -9.19
N LYS A 98 1.57 10.00 -9.52
CA LYS A 98 1.50 10.89 -10.70
C LYS A 98 2.63 11.92 -10.70
N THR A 99 2.99 12.45 -9.54
CA THR A 99 4.04 13.46 -9.40
C THR A 99 5.45 12.88 -9.32
N ASN A 100 5.65 11.80 -8.56
CA ASN A 100 7.00 11.35 -8.20
C ASN A 100 7.42 10.03 -8.85
N GLY A 101 6.49 9.27 -9.43
CA GLY A 101 6.74 7.95 -10.00
C GLY A 101 5.70 7.54 -11.05
N PRO A 102 5.54 8.31 -12.14
CA PRO A 102 4.50 8.03 -13.15
C PRO A 102 4.71 6.71 -13.91
N TRP A 103 5.86 6.05 -13.75
CA TRP A 103 6.16 4.72 -14.29
C TRP A 103 5.55 3.57 -13.46
N ALA A 104 5.21 3.80 -12.19
CA ALA A 104 4.74 2.75 -11.28
C ALA A 104 3.21 2.68 -11.24
N SER A 105 2.68 1.47 -11.05
CA SER A 105 1.25 1.26 -10.75
C SER A 105 0.96 1.44 -9.24
N SER A 106 -0.27 1.84 -8.89
CA SER A 106 -0.73 1.97 -7.49
C SER A 106 -1.68 0.84 -7.12
N TRP A 107 -1.30 -0.01 -6.16
CA TRP A 107 -2.12 -1.12 -5.67
C TRP A 107 -2.40 -0.99 -4.17
N ILE A 108 -3.52 -1.57 -3.71
CA ILE A 108 -3.71 -1.90 -2.30
C ILE A 108 -3.08 -3.27 -2.08
N GLY A 109 -1.96 -3.32 -1.37
CA GLY A 109 -1.20 -4.56 -1.14
C GLY A 109 -1.77 -5.41 -0.01
N GLU A 110 -2.45 -4.78 0.94
CA GLU A 110 -3.10 -5.42 2.08
C GLU A 110 -4.33 -4.61 2.51
N SER A 111 -5.45 -5.28 2.76
CA SER A 111 -6.65 -4.66 3.31
C SER A 111 -7.49 -5.65 4.11
N GLY A 112 -8.32 -5.13 5.01
CA GLY A 112 -9.21 -5.98 5.82
C GLY A 112 -10.29 -5.23 6.62
N GLY A 113 -10.53 -3.95 6.32
CA GLY A 113 -11.43 -3.10 7.08
C GLY A 113 -10.83 -2.67 8.43
N ALA A 114 -10.74 -3.61 9.38
CA ALA A 114 -10.17 -3.39 10.71
C ALA A 114 -8.82 -4.10 10.89
N TYR A 115 -7.81 -3.39 11.39
CA TYR A 115 -6.49 -3.96 11.67
C TYR A 115 -6.50 -4.79 12.97
N ASN A 116 -5.39 -5.48 13.28
CA ASN A 116 -5.29 -6.44 14.39
C ASN A 116 -6.27 -7.62 14.24
N SER A 117 -6.27 -8.24 13.07
CA SER A 117 -7.03 -9.47 12.75
C SER A 117 -8.55 -9.30 12.69
N GLY A 118 -9.04 -8.07 12.53
CA GLY A 118 -10.47 -7.80 12.41
C GLY A 118 -11.22 -7.82 13.75
N GLY A 119 -12.50 -7.49 13.72
CA GLY A 119 -13.38 -7.51 14.89
C GLY A 119 -14.07 -8.85 15.06
N LEU A 120 -14.01 -9.41 16.26
CA LEU A 120 -14.74 -10.63 16.63
C LEU A 120 -16.25 -10.43 16.43
N HIS A 121 -16.91 -11.36 15.74
CA HIS A 121 -18.33 -11.29 15.40
C HIS A 121 -18.72 -10.09 14.51
N VAL A 122 -17.73 -9.45 13.89
CA VAL A 122 -17.94 -8.36 12.93
C VAL A 122 -17.29 -8.74 11.61
N SER A 123 -15.96 -8.88 11.58
CA SER A 123 -15.18 -9.08 10.35
C SER A 123 -15.41 -10.43 9.66
N ASP A 124 -15.94 -11.40 10.40
CA ASP A 124 -16.32 -12.75 9.96
C ASP A 124 -17.82 -12.89 9.64
N THR A 125 -18.56 -11.77 9.56
CA THR A 125 -20.01 -11.77 9.34
C THR A 125 -20.42 -10.95 8.13
N PHE A 126 -21.68 -11.09 7.72
CA PHE A 126 -22.26 -10.37 6.58
C PHE A 126 -22.13 -8.85 6.69
N VAL A 127 -22.12 -8.29 7.90
CA VAL A 127 -22.01 -6.83 8.05
C VAL A 127 -20.69 -6.31 7.47
N ASN A 128 -19.62 -7.11 7.44
CA ASN A 128 -18.31 -6.69 6.92
C ASN A 128 -18.24 -6.56 5.39
N SER A 129 -19.31 -6.85 4.65
CA SER A 129 -19.35 -6.66 3.19
C SER A 129 -19.76 -5.25 2.74
N PHE A 130 -20.16 -4.39 3.66
CA PHE A 130 -20.54 -2.99 3.42
C PHE A 130 -19.33 -2.07 3.57
#